data_AF-A0A146KF21-F1
#
_entry.id   AF-A0A146KF21-F1
#
_cell.length_a   1.000
_cell.length_b   1.000
_cell.length_c   1.000
_cell.angle_alpha   90.00
_cell.angle_beta   90.00
_cell.angle_gamma   90.00
#
_symmetry.space_group_name_H-M   'P 1'
#
loop_
_entity.id
_entity.type
_entity.pdbx_description
1 polymer ?
#
loop_
_entity_poly.entity_id
_entity_poly.type
_entity_poly.pdbx_seq_one_letter_code
_entity_poly.pdbx_strand_id
1 'polypeptide(L)' 'DMYDVQTGFKIQIPARGAHCQHFQVVEAEVLIKLGVCPLCGKIIEQGQIFIDKFVLELIGYLEKQKTHAKTVQIDL' A
#
# COMPACT_ATOMS: atom_id res chain seq x y z
N ASP A 1 -7.64 -0.36 8.07
CA ASP A 1 -7.11 -0.01 6.72
C ASP A 1 -5.59 0.03 6.80
N MET A 2 -4.91 0.18 5.66
CA MET A 2 -3.47 0.43 5.60
C MET A 2 -3.23 1.86 5.14
N TYR A 3 -2.32 2.57 5.80
CA TYR A 3 -2.02 3.98 5.53
C TYR A 3 -0.55 4.15 5.18
N ASP A 4 -0.29 5.04 4.23
CA ASP A 4 1.04 5.40 3.78
C ASP A 4 1.72 6.30 4.81
N VAL A 5 2.94 5.95 5.19
CA VAL A 5 3.66 6.65 6.26
C VAL A 5 4.10 8.06 5.89
N GLN A 6 4.20 8.38 4.60
CA GLN A 6 4.65 9.70 4.12
C GLN A 6 3.49 10.67 3.98
N THR A 7 2.34 10.18 3.50
CA THR A 7 1.20 11.05 3.19
C THR A 7 0.10 10.99 4.24
N GLY A 8 0.08 9.95 5.07
CA GLY A 8 -1.03 9.68 5.99
C GLY A 8 -2.32 9.22 5.29
N PHE A 9 -2.32 9.12 3.95
CA PHE A 9 -3.47 8.67 3.18
C PHE A 9 -3.52 7.15 3.10
N LYS A 10 -4.73 6.64 2.82
CA LYS A 10 -4.94 5.20 2.66
C LYS A 10 -4.22 4.70 1.41
N ILE A 11 -3.41 3.66 1.56
CA ILE A 11 -2.72 3.01 0.44
C ILE A 11 -3.76 2.37 -0.49
N GLN A 12 -3.68 2.70 -1.77
CA GLN A 12 -4.46 2.09 -2.86
C GLN A 12 -3.58 1.14 -3.68
N ILE A 13 -2.36 1.55 -4.00
CA ILE A 13 -1.41 0.74 -4.77
C ILE A 13 -0.17 0.50 -3.92
N PRO A 14 -0.13 -0.59 -3.13
CA PRO A 14 1.00 -0.88 -2.27
C PRO A 14 2.21 -1.25 -3.11
N ALA A 15 3.30 -0.52 -2.94
CA ALA A 15 4.54 -0.71 -3.68
C ALA A 15 5.77 -0.59 -2.79
N ARG A 16 6.89 -1.13 -3.28
CA ARG A 16 8.22 -1.00 -2.69
C ARG A 16 9.29 -1.00 -3.78
N GLY A 17 10.47 -0.48 -3.46
CA GLY A 17 11.62 -0.59 -4.36
C GLY A 17 12.11 -2.05 -4.43
N ALA A 18 12.59 -2.48 -5.60
CA ALA A 18 13.07 -3.84 -5.86
C ALA A 18 14.16 -4.30 -4.87
N HIS A 19 14.98 -3.36 -4.41
CA HIS A 19 16.11 -3.61 -3.50
C HIS A 19 15.78 -3.29 -2.02
N CYS A 20 14.54 -2.94 -1.71
CA CYS A 20 14.12 -2.70 -0.33
C CYS A 20 14.16 -4.00 0.50
N GLN A 21 14.77 -3.95 1.69
CA GLN A 21 14.86 -5.08 2.62
C GLN A 21 13.92 -4.89 3.81
N HIS A 22 12.70 -4.45 3.52
CA HIS A 22 11.62 -4.32 4.49
C HIS A 22 10.32 -4.82 3.88
N PHE A 23 9.44 -5.30 4.75
CA PHE A 23 8.10 -5.77 4.35
C PHE A 23 7.11 -4.62 4.14
N GLN A 24 7.28 -3.52 4.86
CA GLN A 24 6.40 -2.35 4.77
C GLN A 24 6.36 -1.80 3.34
N VAL A 25 5.15 -1.44 2.91
CA VAL A 25 4.86 -0.87 1.60
C VAL A 25 4.48 0.60 1.73
N VAL A 26 4.52 1.31 0.62
CA VAL A 26 4.08 2.70 0.48
C VAL A 26 3.25 2.85 -0.79
N GLU A 27 2.57 3.98 -0.94
CA GLU A 27 1.81 4.28 -2.15
C GLU A 27 2.74 4.39 -3.37
N ALA A 28 2.38 3.74 -4.47
CA ALA A 28 3.25 3.68 -5.65
C ALA A 28 3.60 5.06 -6.21
N GLU A 29 2.63 5.98 -6.22
CA GLU A 29 2.83 7.36 -6.68
C GLU A 29 3.85 8.11 -5.81
N VAL A 30 3.94 7.81 -4.51
CA VAL A 30 4.94 8.41 -3.61
C VAL A 30 6.34 7.97 -4.00
N LEU A 31 6.54 6.68 -4.32
CA LEU A 31 7.85 6.19 -4.76
C LEU A 31 8.28 6.80 -6.10
N ILE A 32 7.33 6.97 -7.03
CA ILE A 32 7.58 7.61 -8.33
C ILE A 32 8.04 9.06 -8.13
N LYS A 33 7.38 9.81 -7.24
CA LYS A 33 7.70 11.22 -6.98
C LYS A 33 9.03 11.42 -6.26
N LEU A 34 9.32 10.58 -5.26
CA LEU A 34 10.50 10.76 -4.42
C LEU A 34 11.79 10.22 -5.05
N GLY A 35 11.72 9.15 -5.84
CA GLY A 35 12.92 8.48 -6.36
C GLY A 35 13.81 7.84 -5.27
N VAL A 36 13.35 7.86 -4.02
CA VAL A 36 14.02 7.28 -2.85
C VAL A 36 12.97 6.64 -1.96
N CYS A 37 13.31 5.49 -1.37
CA CYS A 37 12.43 4.81 -0.44
C CYS A 37 12.33 5.61 0.87
N PRO A 38 11.14 6.04 1.28
CA PRO A 38 10.96 6.81 2.51
C PRO A 38 11.16 6.01 3.80
N LEU A 39 11.24 4.68 3.71
CA LEU A 39 11.38 3.79 4.86
C LEU A 39 12.85 3.44 5.15
N CYS A 40 13.65 3.21 4.10
CA CYS A 40 15.04 2.76 4.24
C CYS A 40 16.08 3.64 3.54
N GLY A 41 15.68 4.72 2.86
CA GLY A 41 16.58 5.66 2.19
C GLY A 41 17.25 5.14 0.92
N LYS A 42 16.93 3.93 0.45
CA LYS A 42 17.49 3.39 -0.81
C LYS A 42 16.96 4.17 -2.02
N ILE A 43 17.85 4.51 -2.94
CA ILE A 43 17.49 5.11 -4.23
C ILE A 43 16.65 4.10 -5.03
N ILE A 44 15.62 4.59 -5.72
CA ILE A 44 14.74 3.79 -6.57
C ILE A 44 14.88 4.32 -8.00
N GLU A 45 15.52 3.52 -8.85
CA GLU A 45 15.67 3.87 -10.26
C GLU A 45 14.37 3.59 -11.04
N GLN A 46 14.25 4.17 -12.24
CA GLN A 46 13.12 3.88 -13.12
C GLN A 46 13.00 2.38 -13.38
N GLY A 47 11.79 1.84 -13.26
CA GLY A 47 11.53 0.40 -13.40
C GLY A 47 11.86 -0.45 -12.17
N GLN A 48 12.40 0.13 -11.09
CA GLN A 48 12.66 -0.60 -9.84
C GLN A 48 11.51 -0.49 -8.81
N ILE A 49 10.33 -0.02 -9.23
CA ILE A 49 9.13 -0.02 -8.39
C ILE A 49 8.37 -1.31 -8.64
N PHE A 50 8.11 -2.06 -7.56
CA PHE A 50 7.33 -3.28 -7.59
C PHE A 50 6.03 -3.09 -6.80
N ILE A 51 4.90 -3.44 -7.41
CA ILE A 51 3.60 -3.50 -6.73
C ILE A 51 3.53 -4.80 -5.94
N ASP A 52 3.34 -4.70 -4.62
CA ASP A 52 3.24 -5.84 -3.73
C ASP A 52 1.86 -6.49 -3.85
N LYS A 53 1.77 -7.53 -4.69
CA LYS A 53 0.52 -8.24 -4.99
C LYS A 53 -0.15 -8.82 -3.75
N PHE A 54 0.64 -9.35 -2.82
CA PHE A 54 0.10 -9.92 -1.58
C PHE A 54 -0.62 -8.85 -0.77
N VAL A 55 0.02 -7.69 -0.58
CA VAL A 55 -0.59 -6.59 0.17
C VAL A 55 -1.80 -6.01 -0.57
N LEU A 56 -1.74 -5.92 -1.90
CA LEU A 56 -2.86 -5.45 -2.72
C LEU A 56 -4.10 -6.34 -2.57
N GLU A 57 -3.91 -7.66 -2.64
CA GLU A 57 -4.98 -8.64 -2.44
C GLU A 57 -5.55 -8.57 -1.02
N LEU A 58 -4.68 -8.40 -0.02
CA LEU A 58 -5.10 -8.23 1.38
C LEU A 58 -5.96 -6.97 1.57
N ILE A 59 -5.56 -5.84 0.99
CA ILE A 59 -6.37 -4.60 1.02
C ILE A 59 -7.75 -4.87 0.42
N GLY A 60 -7.81 -5.47 -0.78
CA GLY A 60 -9.08 -5.77 -1.45
C GLY A 60 -9.96 -6.74 -0.65
N TYR A 61 -9.36 -7.73 0.01
CA TYR A 61 -10.10 -8.64 0.90
C TYR A 61 -10.70 -7.89 2.09
N LEU A 62 -9.91 -7.07 2.77
CA LEU A 62 -10.36 -6.29 3.93
C LEU A 62 -11.46 -5.30 3.57
N GLU A 63 -11.41 -4.71 2.37
CA GLU A 63 -12.47 -3.83 1.87
C GLU A 63 -13.79 -4.56 1.63
N LYS A 64 -13.74 -5.76 1.05
CA LYS A 64 -14.93 -6.61 0.88
C LYS A 64 -15.54 -7.03 2.21
N GLN A 65 -14.75 -7.31 3.23
CA GLN A 65 -15.29 -7.65 4.54
C GLN A 65 -16.07 -6.49 5.17
N LYS A 66 -15.63 -5.24 4.95
CA LYS A 66 -16.33 -4.05 5.45
C LYS A 66 -17.68 -3.83 4.78
N THR A 67 -17.81 -4.15 3.49
CA THR A 67 -19.09 -4.02 2.79
C THR A 67 -20.08 -5.06 3.31
N HIS A 68 -19.65 -6.31 3.52
CA HIS A 68 -20.49 -7.36 4.10
C HIS A 68 -20.89 -7.08 5.55
N ALA A 69 -19.99 -6.55 6.38
CA ALA A 69 -20.31 -6.19 7.76
C ALA A 69 -21.37 -5.08 7.87
N LYS A 70 -21.41 -4.14 6.91
CA LYS A 70 -22.45 -3.10 6.86
C LYS A 70 -23.82 -3.62 6.45
N THR A 71 -23.89 -4.68 5.64
CA THR A 71 -25.16 -5.26 5.19
C THR A 71 -25.92 -5.99 6.30
N VAL A 72 -25.24 -6.43 7.36
CA VAL A 72 -25.84 -7.15 8.50
C VAL A 72 -26.39 -6.20 9.58
N GLN A 73 -26.13 -4.89 9.49
CA GLN A 73 -26.52 -3.90 10.51
C GLN A 73 -27.87 -3.19 10.27
N ILE A 74 -28.76 -3.73 9.44
CA ILE A 74 -30.10 -3.16 9.24
C ILE A 74 -31.14 -4.28 9.38
N ASP A 75 -31.54 -4.55 10.62
CA ASP A 75 -32.87 -5.03 11.03
C ASP A 75 -32.85 -5.25 12.55
N LEU A 76 -33.12 -4.17 13.31
CA LEU A 76 -33.61 -4.20 14.69
C LEU A 76 -34.57 -3.02 14.89
#